data_AF-M0MSL2-F1
#
_entry.id   AF-M0MSL2-F1
#
_cell.length_a   1.000
_cell.length_b   1.000
_cell.length_c   1.000
_cell.angle_alpha   90.00
_cell.angle_beta   90.00
_cell.angle_gamma   90.00
#
_symmetry.space_group_name_H-M   'P 1'
#
loop_
_entity.id
_entity.type
_entity.pdbx_description
1 polymer ?
#
loop_
_entity_poly.entity_id
_entity_poly.type
_entity_poly.pdbx_seq_one_letter_code
_entity_poly.pdbx_strand_id
1 'polypeptide(L)'
;MAVIGGDVDGFADELNREGVDAIHTVAEGEEFNHDVYTQTVEALYDELAPEVLLLPNTVNGLDYAPAVSNGLSLPLVTDAIDVEYGDTLSVTREMYGSKVETVVEVDADRVALTIRPGEWPPAEGTGDAEISQFDVDIDESSVRSTVTGFQEVGGGDVDITDADVLVSVGRGIEEEENIALVEALADTLGATLSSSRPIVDNGWLPKNRQVGQSGKVVTPDIYIAIGISGAVQHVAGMKGADTIVAINTDASAPIYDLADYGVADDLFDVVPALIEEFGGEPPAL
;
A
#
# COMPACT_ATOMS: atom_id res chain seq x y z
N MET A 1 -2.11 12.06 -18.39
CA MET A 1 -1.94 11.94 -16.91
C MET A 1 -2.41 13.24 -16.26
N ALA A 2 -2.87 13.22 -15.01
CA ALA A 2 -3.33 14.42 -14.31
C ALA A 2 -2.62 14.57 -12.95
N VAL A 3 -2.24 15.81 -12.62
CA VAL A 3 -1.63 16.19 -11.34
C VAL A 3 -2.52 17.26 -10.70
N ILE A 4 -3.09 16.96 -9.53
CA ILE A 4 -4.15 17.76 -8.92
C ILE A 4 -3.71 18.23 -7.54
N GLY A 5 -3.59 19.55 -7.38
CA GLY A 5 -3.26 20.22 -6.13
C GLY A 5 -1.77 20.14 -5.73
N GLY A 6 -1.38 20.98 -4.77
CA GLY A 6 0.00 21.07 -4.27
C GLY A 6 0.99 21.68 -5.28
N ASP A 7 2.24 21.21 -5.26
CA ASP A 7 3.30 21.64 -6.20
C ASP A 7 3.15 20.93 -7.56
N VAL A 8 2.11 21.29 -8.29
CA VAL A 8 1.73 20.60 -9.55
C VAL A 8 2.82 20.65 -10.61
N ASP A 9 3.65 21.70 -10.63
CA ASP A 9 4.76 21.84 -11.58
C ASP A 9 5.89 20.87 -11.23
N GLY A 10 6.30 20.82 -9.96
CA GLY A 10 7.32 19.88 -9.49
C GLY A 10 6.91 18.43 -9.70
N PHE A 11 5.66 18.08 -9.37
CA PHE A 11 5.14 16.73 -9.61
C PHE A 11 5.01 16.40 -11.10
N ALA A 12 4.64 17.35 -11.96
CA ALA A 12 4.60 17.13 -13.41
C ALA A 12 5.99 16.84 -13.98
N ASP A 13 7.02 17.55 -13.51
CA ASP A 13 8.42 17.28 -13.88
C ASP A 13 8.85 15.87 -13.44
N GLU A 14 8.47 15.45 -12.22
CA GLU A 14 8.77 14.10 -11.73
C GLU A 14 8.04 12.99 -12.49
N LEU A 15 6.82 13.27 -12.99
CA LEU A 15 5.99 12.34 -13.73
C LEU A 15 6.28 12.34 -15.24
N ASN A 16 7.11 13.26 -15.74
CA ASN A 16 7.57 13.26 -17.12
C ASN A 16 8.58 12.12 -17.36
N ARG A 17 8.04 10.91 -17.55
CA ARG A 17 8.77 9.65 -17.76
C ARG A 17 8.50 9.10 -19.16
N GLU A 18 9.34 8.17 -19.59
CA GLU A 18 9.12 7.48 -20.87
C GLU A 18 7.73 6.82 -20.87
N GLY A 19 6.99 7.00 -21.97
CA GLY A 19 5.64 6.46 -22.12
C GLY A 19 4.51 7.36 -21.60
N VAL A 20 4.81 8.54 -21.06
CA VAL A 20 3.81 9.56 -20.73
C VAL A 20 3.72 10.57 -21.87
N ASP A 21 2.59 10.60 -22.58
CA ASP A 21 2.43 11.51 -23.73
C ASP A 21 2.03 12.94 -23.31
N ALA A 22 1.20 13.07 -22.27
CA ALA A 22 0.66 14.34 -21.81
C ALA A 22 0.40 14.36 -20.30
N ILE A 23 0.65 15.51 -19.68
CA ILE A 23 0.41 15.77 -18.25
C ILE A 23 -0.44 17.04 -18.13
N HIS A 24 -1.59 16.91 -17.47
CA HIS A 24 -2.49 18.02 -17.18
C HIS A 24 -2.33 18.45 -15.72
N THR A 25 -1.84 19.66 -15.48
CA THR A 25 -1.71 20.22 -14.14
C THR A 25 -2.97 20.99 -13.75
N VAL A 26 -3.47 20.74 -12.54
CA VAL A 26 -4.66 21.40 -11.99
C VAL A 26 -4.30 21.96 -10.62
N ALA A 27 -4.06 23.26 -10.55
CA ALA A 27 -3.60 23.95 -9.35
C ALA A 27 -4.75 24.30 -8.37
N GLU A 28 -5.67 23.35 -8.15
CA GLU A 28 -6.81 23.51 -7.23
C GLU A 28 -6.55 22.74 -5.93
N GLY A 29 -6.49 23.48 -4.82
CA GLY A 29 -6.23 22.94 -3.47
C GLY A 29 -4.76 22.62 -3.18
N GLU A 30 -4.39 22.65 -1.90
CA GLU A 30 -3.04 22.26 -1.42
C GLU A 30 -2.96 20.78 -1.04
N GLU A 31 -4.08 20.18 -0.64
CA GLU A 31 -4.19 18.84 -0.08
C GLU A 31 -5.34 18.09 -0.76
N PHE A 32 -5.37 16.76 -0.62
CA PHE A 32 -6.47 15.94 -1.15
C PHE A 32 -7.83 16.40 -0.60
N ASN A 33 -8.79 16.64 -1.49
CA ASN A 33 -10.18 16.89 -1.16
C ASN A 33 -11.09 16.09 -2.10
N HIS A 34 -12.01 15.31 -1.52
CA HIS A 34 -12.95 14.47 -2.25
C HIS A 34 -13.71 15.20 -3.36
N ASP A 35 -14.34 16.33 -3.02
CA ASP A 35 -15.25 17.02 -3.93
C ASP A 35 -14.46 17.75 -5.04
N VAL A 36 -13.25 18.25 -4.75
CA VAL A 36 -12.35 18.87 -5.75
C VAL A 36 -11.81 17.83 -6.73
N TYR A 37 -11.32 16.69 -6.21
CA TYR A 37 -10.77 15.61 -7.05
C TYR A 37 -11.86 15.00 -7.94
N THR A 38 -13.06 14.80 -7.42
CA THR A 38 -14.19 14.26 -8.20
C THR A 38 -14.53 15.20 -9.36
N GLN A 39 -14.76 16.48 -9.09
CA GLN A 39 -15.07 17.47 -10.15
C GLN A 39 -13.95 17.60 -11.18
N THR A 40 -12.70 17.62 -10.73
CA THR A 40 -11.54 17.75 -11.61
C THR A 40 -11.41 16.55 -12.55
N VAL A 41 -11.53 15.33 -12.03
CA VAL A 41 -11.39 14.11 -12.83
C VAL A 41 -12.57 13.95 -13.79
N GLU A 42 -13.79 14.30 -13.38
CA GLU A 42 -14.96 14.31 -14.27
C GLU A 42 -14.78 15.33 -15.42
N ALA A 43 -14.31 16.55 -15.12
CA ALA A 43 -14.05 17.57 -16.15
C ALA A 43 -12.95 17.15 -17.13
N LEU A 44 -11.85 16.59 -16.64
CA LEU A 44 -10.78 16.05 -17.49
C LEU A 44 -11.28 14.88 -18.35
N TYR A 45 -12.12 14.02 -17.79
CA TYR A 45 -12.70 12.90 -18.52
C TYR A 45 -13.61 13.39 -19.67
N ASP A 46 -14.42 14.42 -19.43
CA ASP A 46 -15.28 15.00 -20.46
C ASP A 46 -14.49 15.64 -21.61
N GLU A 47 -13.36 16.29 -21.32
CA GLU A 47 -12.49 16.90 -22.34
C GLU A 47 -11.68 15.85 -23.11
N LEU A 48 -11.04 14.90 -22.41
CA LEU A 48 -10.10 13.96 -23.01
C LEU A 48 -10.77 12.69 -23.54
N ALA A 49 -11.96 12.37 -23.03
CA ALA A 49 -12.77 11.22 -23.43
C ALA A 49 -12.00 9.87 -23.47
N PRO A 50 -11.24 9.50 -22.43
CA PRO A 50 -10.40 8.30 -22.46
C PRO A 50 -11.23 7.01 -22.50
N GLU A 51 -10.66 5.97 -23.11
CA GLU A 51 -11.25 4.62 -23.11
C GLU A 51 -11.07 3.95 -21.74
N VAL A 52 -9.91 4.13 -21.10
CA VAL A 52 -9.63 3.58 -19.78
C VAL A 52 -9.21 4.71 -18.84
N LEU A 53 -9.96 4.88 -17.75
CA LEU A 53 -9.63 5.80 -16.67
C LEU A 53 -8.90 5.03 -15.56
N LEU A 54 -7.59 5.26 -15.44
CA LEU A 54 -6.77 4.64 -14.39
C LEU A 54 -6.70 5.54 -13.16
N LEU A 55 -7.01 4.96 -11.99
CA LEU A 55 -6.98 5.63 -10.70
C LEU A 55 -6.12 4.81 -9.71
N PRO A 56 -5.52 5.42 -8.68
CA PRO A 56 -4.74 4.66 -7.69
C PRO A 56 -5.67 3.89 -6.72
N ASN A 57 -5.35 2.65 -6.38
CA ASN A 57 -6.04 1.92 -5.29
C ASN A 57 -5.46 2.30 -3.90
N THR A 58 -5.38 3.59 -3.61
CA THR A 58 -4.88 4.16 -2.34
C THR A 58 -6.02 4.59 -1.43
N VAL A 59 -5.74 5.06 -0.22
CA VAL A 59 -6.79 5.61 0.69
C VAL A 59 -7.57 6.73 0.00
N ASN A 60 -6.87 7.66 -0.67
CA ASN A 60 -7.52 8.74 -1.41
C ASN A 60 -8.28 8.19 -2.63
N GLY A 61 -7.68 7.30 -3.42
CA GLY A 61 -8.34 6.75 -4.60
C GLY A 61 -9.57 5.90 -4.30
N LEU A 62 -9.57 5.15 -3.19
CA LEU A 62 -10.76 4.43 -2.70
C LEU A 62 -11.91 5.36 -2.30
N ASP A 63 -11.60 6.62 -1.97
CA ASP A 63 -12.59 7.63 -1.61
C ASP A 63 -13.26 8.23 -2.86
N TYR A 64 -12.48 8.75 -3.82
CA TYR A 64 -13.05 9.48 -4.96
C TYR A 64 -13.31 8.62 -6.21
N ALA A 65 -12.57 7.53 -6.45
CA ALA A 65 -12.72 6.75 -7.68
C ALA A 65 -14.13 6.12 -7.85
N PRO A 66 -14.77 5.57 -6.80
CA PRO A 66 -16.15 5.10 -6.91
C PRO A 66 -17.15 6.23 -7.18
N ALA A 67 -16.90 7.43 -6.65
CA ALA A 67 -17.76 8.60 -6.87
C ALA A 67 -17.69 9.05 -8.34
N VAL A 68 -16.46 9.22 -8.87
CA VAL A 68 -16.20 9.55 -10.27
C VAL A 68 -16.82 8.51 -11.21
N SER A 69 -16.58 7.21 -10.94
CA SER A 69 -17.13 6.15 -11.79
C SER A 69 -18.66 6.19 -11.82
N ASN A 70 -19.30 6.47 -10.68
CA ASN A 70 -20.74 6.60 -10.61
C ASN A 70 -21.25 7.86 -11.33
N GLY A 71 -20.59 9.02 -11.16
CA GLY A 71 -20.94 10.27 -11.83
C GLY A 71 -20.87 10.17 -13.36
N LEU A 72 -19.82 9.51 -13.86
CA LEU A 72 -19.59 9.26 -15.28
C LEU A 72 -20.35 8.05 -15.84
N SER A 73 -21.07 7.31 -14.99
CA SER A 73 -21.76 6.05 -15.35
C SER A 73 -20.83 5.01 -15.98
N LEU A 74 -19.61 4.89 -15.45
CA LEU A 74 -18.60 3.91 -15.87
C LEU A 74 -18.68 2.62 -15.02
N PRO A 75 -18.45 1.44 -15.62
CA PRO A 75 -18.06 0.26 -14.87
C PRO A 75 -16.76 0.52 -14.10
N LEU A 76 -16.66 -0.02 -12.89
CA LEU A 76 -15.48 0.07 -12.03
C LEU A 76 -14.95 -1.32 -11.69
N VAL A 77 -13.68 -1.58 -11.99
CA VAL A 77 -12.94 -2.73 -11.45
C VAL A 77 -11.86 -2.21 -10.52
N THR A 78 -11.88 -2.64 -9.26
CA THR A 78 -10.94 -2.13 -8.24
C THR A 78 -9.81 -3.11 -7.95
N ASP A 79 -8.70 -2.59 -7.45
CA ASP A 79 -7.56 -3.36 -6.94
C ASP A 79 -7.00 -4.33 -7.99
N ALA A 80 -6.83 -3.83 -9.21
CA ALA A 80 -6.24 -4.57 -10.33
C ALA A 80 -4.76 -4.85 -10.07
N ILE A 81 -4.35 -6.09 -10.33
CA ILE A 81 -2.95 -6.56 -10.24
C ILE A 81 -2.37 -6.92 -11.61
N ASP A 82 -3.23 -7.13 -12.61
CA ASP A 82 -2.81 -7.30 -14.01
C ASP A 82 -3.92 -6.82 -14.95
N VAL A 83 -3.53 -6.39 -16.15
CA VAL A 83 -4.43 -5.82 -17.15
C VAL A 83 -4.01 -6.27 -18.55
N GLU A 84 -4.91 -6.91 -19.26
CA GLU A 84 -4.74 -7.28 -20.67
C GLU A 84 -5.78 -6.52 -21.53
N TYR A 85 -5.29 -5.79 -22.54
CA TYR A 85 -6.12 -5.02 -23.45
C TYR A 85 -6.06 -5.63 -24.87
N GLY A 86 -7.07 -6.41 -25.23
CA GLY A 86 -7.21 -7.09 -26.52
C GLY A 86 -8.48 -6.66 -27.26
N ASP A 87 -9.28 -7.64 -27.72
CA ASP A 87 -10.62 -7.37 -28.26
C ASP A 87 -11.60 -6.90 -27.16
N THR A 88 -11.40 -7.36 -25.94
CA THR A 88 -12.05 -6.89 -24.70
C THR A 88 -10.99 -6.62 -23.64
N LEU A 89 -11.31 -5.76 -22.66
CA LEU A 89 -10.45 -5.53 -21.51
C LEU A 89 -10.62 -6.67 -20.49
N SER A 90 -9.52 -7.30 -20.11
CA SER A 90 -9.47 -8.28 -19.02
C SER A 90 -8.63 -7.76 -17.86
N VAL A 91 -9.17 -7.83 -16.65
CA VAL A 91 -8.51 -7.32 -15.44
C VAL A 91 -8.39 -8.43 -14.42
N THR A 92 -7.16 -8.76 -14.03
CA THR A 92 -6.92 -9.72 -12.94
C THR A 92 -6.90 -8.97 -11.62
N ARG A 93 -7.65 -9.49 -10.65
CA ARG A 93 -7.67 -8.99 -9.27
C ARG A 93 -7.79 -10.14 -8.29
N GLU A 94 -7.44 -9.88 -7.04
CA GLU A 94 -7.58 -10.87 -5.99
C GLU A 94 -8.89 -10.73 -5.20
N MET A 95 -9.43 -11.87 -4.78
CA MET A 95 -10.66 -11.97 -4.00
C MET A 95 -10.45 -12.84 -2.76
N TYR A 96 -11.38 -12.73 -1.80
CA TYR A 96 -11.39 -13.54 -0.56
C TYR A 96 -10.12 -13.39 0.29
N GLY A 97 -9.58 -12.17 0.38
CA GLY A 97 -8.36 -11.88 1.14
C GLY A 97 -7.12 -12.49 0.47
N SER A 98 -6.99 -12.27 -0.84
CA SER A 98 -5.87 -12.75 -1.67
C SER A 98 -5.76 -14.27 -1.80
N LYS A 99 -6.85 -15.01 -1.56
CA LYS A 99 -6.86 -16.47 -1.69
C LYS A 99 -7.18 -16.97 -3.09
N VAL A 100 -7.74 -16.10 -3.93
CA VAL A 100 -8.18 -16.44 -5.28
C VAL A 100 -7.87 -15.26 -6.21
N GLU A 101 -7.09 -15.52 -7.25
CA GLU A 101 -6.98 -14.64 -8.40
C GLU A 101 -8.18 -14.85 -9.32
N THR A 102 -8.77 -13.75 -9.78
CA THR A 102 -9.95 -13.75 -10.64
C THR A 102 -9.74 -12.79 -11.79
N VAL A 103 -9.95 -13.30 -13.01
CA VAL A 103 -9.99 -12.48 -14.22
C VAL A 103 -11.42 -11.96 -14.40
N VAL A 104 -11.56 -10.65 -14.52
CA VAL A 104 -12.80 -9.94 -14.78
C VAL A 104 -12.76 -9.42 -16.21
N GLU A 105 -13.59 -9.98 -17.09
CA GLU A 105 -13.79 -9.46 -18.44
C GLU A 105 -14.76 -8.27 -18.39
N VAL A 106 -14.36 -7.14 -18.97
CA VAL A 106 -15.15 -5.91 -19.01
C VAL A 106 -15.77 -5.77 -20.40
N ASP A 107 -17.08 -5.94 -20.48
CA ASP A 107 -17.88 -5.73 -21.69
C ASP A 107 -18.39 -4.27 -21.75
N ALA A 108 -17.46 -3.33 -21.94
CA ALA A 108 -17.76 -1.91 -22.10
C ALA A 108 -16.64 -1.18 -22.87
N ASP A 109 -17.03 -0.20 -23.69
CA ASP A 109 -16.09 0.63 -24.45
C ASP A 109 -15.28 1.58 -23.55
N ARG A 110 -15.82 1.93 -22.38
CA ARG A 110 -15.17 2.80 -21.40
C ARG A 110 -15.30 2.27 -19.98
N VAL A 111 -14.25 2.42 -19.20
CA VAL A 111 -14.12 1.79 -17.87
C VAL A 111 -13.20 2.58 -16.95
N ALA A 112 -13.52 2.57 -15.66
CA ALA A 112 -12.63 3.03 -14.61
C ALA A 112 -11.96 1.83 -13.91
N LEU A 113 -10.65 1.91 -13.67
CA LEU A 113 -9.88 0.89 -12.97
C LEU A 113 -9.12 1.52 -11.80
N THR A 114 -9.15 0.89 -10.62
CA THR A 114 -8.17 1.22 -9.58
C THR A 114 -7.00 0.24 -9.62
N ILE A 115 -5.78 0.77 -9.70
CA ILE A 115 -4.54 0.01 -9.83
C ILE A 115 -3.89 -0.19 -8.47
N ARG A 116 -3.55 -1.43 -8.11
CA ARG A 116 -2.87 -1.73 -6.85
C ARG A 116 -1.45 -1.13 -6.84
N PRO A 117 -1.06 -0.38 -5.79
CA PRO A 117 0.28 0.20 -5.71
C PRO A 117 1.42 -0.84 -5.74
N GLY A 118 2.40 -0.60 -6.62
CA GLY A 118 3.64 -1.36 -6.72
C GLY A 118 3.49 -2.76 -7.34
N GLU A 119 2.41 -3.02 -8.09
CA GLU A 119 2.29 -4.25 -8.90
C GLU A 119 3.06 -4.14 -10.23
N TRP A 120 3.19 -2.92 -10.77
CA TRP A 120 4.01 -2.66 -11.94
C TRP A 120 5.35 -2.03 -11.55
N PRO A 121 6.45 -2.36 -12.26
CA PRO A 121 7.70 -1.61 -12.16
C PRO A 121 7.47 -0.13 -12.46
N PRO A 122 8.15 0.79 -11.75
CA PRO A 122 8.09 2.21 -12.07
C PRO A 122 8.67 2.46 -13.47
N ALA A 123 8.10 3.44 -14.19
CA ALA A 123 8.68 3.90 -15.44
C ALA A 123 10.04 4.57 -15.19
N GLU A 124 11.03 4.23 -16.01
CA GLU A 124 12.38 4.78 -15.93
C GLU A 124 12.59 5.89 -16.98
N GLY A 125 13.74 6.57 -16.91
CA GLY A 125 14.11 7.61 -17.86
C GLY A 125 13.39 8.94 -17.66
N THR A 126 13.60 9.84 -18.61
CA THR A 126 12.92 11.14 -18.70
C THR A 126 12.20 11.18 -20.04
N GLY A 127 10.90 11.48 -20.00
CA GLY A 127 10.06 11.59 -21.18
C GLY A 127 10.08 12.98 -21.82
N ASP A 128 9.22 13.14 -22.82
CA ASP A 128 8.94 14.37 -23.54
C ASP A 128 7.45 14.74 -23.51
N ALA A 129 6.77 14.41 -22.41
CA ALA A 129 5.35 14.65 -22.21
C ALA A 129 4.99 16.13 -22.43
N GLU A 130 3.86 16.39 -23.10
CA GLU A 130 3.29 17.73 -23.16
C GLU A 130 2.68 18.09 -21.80
N ILE A 131 3.32 19.00 -21.07
CA ILE A 131 2.83 19.52 -19.79
C ILE A 131 1.97 20.76 -20.06
N SER A 132 0.70 20.73 -19.66
CA SER A 132 -0.24 21.83 -19.86
C SER A 132 -1.12 22.03 -18.63
N GLN A 133 -1.43 23.28 -18.30
CA GLN A 133 -2.42 23.62 -17.28
C GLN A 133 -3.82 23.31 -17.82
N PHE A 134 -4.63 22.66 -16.99
CA PHE A 134 -6.05 22.45 -17.23
C PHE A 134 -6.86 23.29 -16.26
N ASP A 135 -7.60 24.27 -16.79
CA ASP A 135 -8.46 25.14 -16.00
C ASP A 135 -9.82 24.45 -15.77
N VAL A 136 -10.10 24.12 -14.50
CA VAL A 136 -11.38 23.57 -14.07
C VAL A 136 -12.15 24.60 -13.23
N ASP A 137 -13.46 24.73 -13.48
CA ASP A 137 -14.33 25.60 -12.69
C ASP A 137 -14.95 24.77 -11.55
N ILE A 138 -14.35 24.84 -10.36
CA ILE A 138 -14.81 24.11 -9.17
C ILE A 138 -16.05 24.79 -8.58
N ASP A 139 -17.16 24.05 -8.46
CA ASP A 139 -18.33 24.49 -7.71
C ASP A 139 -18.05 24.40 -6.20
N GLU A 140 -17.50 25.47 -5.66
CA GLU A 140 -17.23 25.65 -4.23
C GLU A 140 -18.44 25.36 -3.32
N SER A 141 -19.68 25.51 -3.83
CA SER A 141 -20.87 25.20 -3.02
C SER A 141 -21.11 23.70 -2.82
N SER A 142 -20.48 22.87 -3.67
CA SER A 142 -20.50 21.41 -3.59
C SER A 142 -19.37 20.84 -2.73
N VAL A 143 -18.34 21.66 -2.41
CA VAL A 143 -17.22 21.28 -1.55
C VAL A 143 -17.67 21.31 -0.08
N ARG A 144 -17.78 20.13 0.53
CA ARG A 144 -18.38 19.96 1.87
C ARG A 144 -17.37 19.65 2.97
N SER A 145 -16.10 19.55 2.63
CA SER A 145 -15.03 19.24 3.57
C SER A 145 -13.89 20.27 3.47
N THR A 146 -13.19 20.46 4.57
CA THR A 146 -12.01 21.32 4.65
C THR A 146 -10.92 20.57 5.40
N VAL A 147 -9.76 20.43 4.76
CA VAL A 147 -8.57 19.84 5.38
C VAL A 147 -8.02 20.84 6.40
N THR A 148 -7.93 20.44 7.67
CA THR A 148 -7.45 21.32 8.75
C THR A 148 -5.96 21.13 9.07
N GLY A 149 -5.31 20.17 8.40
CA GLY A 149 -3.89 19.86 8.54
C GLY A 149 -3.65 18.35 8.67
N PHE A 150 -2.38 17.97 8.55
CA PHE A 150 -1.91 16.61 8.77
C PHE A 150 -1.47 16.42 10.23
N GLN A 151 -1.97 15.37 10.88
CA GLN A 151 -1.47 14.95 12.19
C GLN A 151 -0.48 13.81 12.00
N GLU A 152 0.81 14.16 12.04
CA GLU A 152 1.85 13.15 12.08
C GLU A 152 1.69 12.28 13.33
N VAL A 153 1.74 10.97 13.13
CA VAL A 153 1.79 10.03 14.24
C VAL A 153 3.16 10.20 14.87
N GLY A 154 3.20 10.79 16.07
CA GLY A 154 4.45 11.13 16.75
C GLY A 154 5.50 10.02 16.67
N GLY A 155 6.71 10.40 16.25
CA GLY A 155 7.87 9.51 16.26
C GLY A 155 8.11 9.00 17.68
N GLY A 156 8.09 7.68 17.85
CA GLY A 156 8.67 7.06 19.03
C GLY A 156 10.18 6.95 18.89
N ASP A 157 10.84 6.47 19.94
CA ASP A 157 12.32 6.49 20.08
C ASP A 157 13.10 5.66 19.04
N VAL A 158 12.40 4.92 18.17
CA VAL A 158 13.01 4.04 17.16
C VAL A 158 12.33 4.25 15.82
N ASP A 159 13.14 4.54 14.80
CA ASP A 159 12.71 4.55 13.41
C ASP A 159 12.92 3.18 12.77
N ILE A 160 11.82 2.52 12.41
CA ILE A 160 11.86 1.21 11.76
C ILE A 160 12.14 1.29 10.25
N THR A 161 12.13 2.49 9.63
CA THR A 161 12.44 2.62 8.19
C THR A 161 13.92 2.48 7.88
N ASP A 162 14.78 2.76 8.85
CA ASP A 162 16.25 2.75 8.70
C ASP A 162 16.89 1.45 9.21
N ALA A 163 16.08 0.45 9.55
CA ALA A 163 16.56 -0.80 10.12
C ALA A 163 17.01 -1.79 9.02
N ASP A 164 18.23 -2.32 9.13
CA ASP A 164 18.75 -3.36 8.24
C ASP A 164 18.03 -4.72 8.45
N VAL A 165 17.66 -5.02 9.70
CA VAL A 165 16.93 -6.24 10.06
C VAL A 165 15.71 -5.86 10.90
N LEU A 166 14.53 -6.34 10.47
CA LEU A 166 13.28 -6.19 11.19
C LEU A 166 12.74 -7.53 11.67
N VAL A 167 12.40 -7.59 12.96
CA VAL A 167 11.61 -8.69 13.52
C VAL A 167 10.22 -8.15 13.80
N SER A 168 9.24 -8.64 13.04
CA SER A 168 7.88 -8.11 13.04
C SER A 168 6.91 -9.09 13.68
N VAL A 169 6.21 -8.64 14.71
CA VAL A 169 5.20 -9.45 15.41
C VAL A 169 3.78 -9.22 14.88
N GLY A 170 3.04 -10.31 14.71
CA GLY A 170 1.65 -10.35 14.27
C GLY A 170 0.68 -10.86 15.31
N ARG A 171 -0.62 -10.82 14.97
CA ARG A 171 -1.71 -11.27 15.86
C ARG A 171 -1.55 -12.73 16.33
N GLY A 172 -0.77 -13.56 15.62
CA GLY A 172 -0.45 -14.91 16.07
C GLY A 172 0.26 -14.99 17.42
N ILE A 173 0.78 -13.88 17.96
CA ILE A 173 1.42 -13.82 19.29
C ILE A 173 0.45 -14.00 20.47
N GLU A 174 -0.86 -13.93 20.20
CA GLU A 174 -1.96 -14.13 21.15
C GLU A 174 -2.08 -13.09 22.26
N GLU A 175 -1.16 -13.01 23.22
CA GLU A 175 -1.21 -12.15 24.41
C GLU A 175 -0.09 -11.09 24.40
N GLU A 176 -0.25 -10.00 25.15
CA GLU A 176 0.72 -8.88 25.18
C GLU A 176 2.05 -9.32 25.79
N GLU A 177 1.98 -10.13 26.84
CA GLU A 177 3.12 -10.66 27.59
C GLU A 177 4.07 -11.48 26.70
N ASN A 178 3.53 -12.09 25.65
CA ASN A 178 4.30 -12.90 24.70
C ASN A 178 5.18 -12.05 23.77
N ILE A 179 4.94 -10.74 23.65
CA ILE A 179 5.80 -9.85 22.85
C ILE A 179 7.24 -9.88 23.35
N ALA A 180 7.46 -10.12 24.65
CA ALA A 180 8.80 -10.25 25.23
C ALA A 180 9.64 -11.36 24.56
N LEU A 181 9.01 -12.42 24.05
CA LEU A 181 9.70 -13.47 23.30
C LEU A 181 10.21 -12.95 21.95
N VAL A 182 9.40 -12.15 21.25
CA VAL A 182 9.80 -11.58 19.95
C VAL A 182 10.81 -10.46 20.13
N GLU A 183 10.69 -9.67 21.20
CA GLU A 183 11.69 -8.67 21.60
C GLU A 183 13.03 -9.32 21.92
N ALA A 184 13.05 -10.45 22.65
CA ALA A 184 14.28 -11.19 22.93
C ALA A 184 14.96 -11.72 21.65
N LEU A 185 14.19 -12.15 20.65
CA LEU A 185 14.75 -12.49 19.33
C LEU A 185 15.32 -11.28 18.63
N ALA A 186 14.61 -10.15 18.63
CA ALA A 186 15.09 -8.90 18.04
C ALA A 186 16.43 -8.48 18.66
N ASP A 187 16.51 -8.48 19.99
CA ASP A 187 17.75 -8.16 20.73
C ASP A 187 18.89 -9.12 20.41
N THR A 188 18.60 -10.43 20.35
CA THR A 188 19.61 -11.47 20.02
C THR A 188 20.20 -11.27 18.64
N LEU A 189 19.38 -10.82 17.68
CA LEU A 189 19.80 -10.56 16.30
C LEU A 189 20.37 -9.15 16.09
N GLY A 190 20.29 -8.26 17.09
CA GLY A 190 20.57 -6.84 16.91
C GLY A 190 19.59 -6.16 15.93
N ALA A 191 18.39 -6.71 15.80
CA ALA A 191 17.35 -6.28 14.90
C ALA A 191 16.39 -5.29 15.58
N THR A 192 15.61 -4.59 14.78
CA THR A 192 14.59 -3.68 15.29
C THR A 192 13.23 -4.38 15.33
N LEU A 193 12.56 -4.33 16.50
CA LEU A 193 11.19 -4.83 16.66
C LEU A 193 10.21 -3.94 15.86
N SER A 194 9.32 -4.55 15.09
CA SER A 194 8.18 -3.90 14.44
C SER A 194 6.92 -4.74 14.61
N SER A 195 5.78 -4.29 14.10
CA SER A 195 4.52 -5.01 14.27
C SER A 195 3.51 -4.79 13.15
N SER A 196 2.59 -5.73 13.04
CA SER A 196 1.38 -5.56 12.23
C SER A 196 0.33 -4.69 12.95
N ARG A 197 -0.60 -4.11 12.19
CA ARG A 197 -1.67 -3.27 12.70
C ARG A 197 -2.45 -3.85 13.91
N PRO A 198 -2.86 -5.13 13.96
CA PRO A 198 -3.56 -5.67 15.13
C PRO A 198 -2.85 -5.46 16.47
N ILE A 199 -1.52 -5.47 16.50
CA ILE A 199 -0.72 -5.27 17.73
C ILE A 199 -0.83 -3.83 18.22
N VAL A 200 -0.83 -2.88 17.29
CA VAL A 200 -0.97 -1.44 17.56
C VAL A 200 -2.41 -1.08 17.93
N ASP A 201 -3.38 -1.64 17.21
CA ASP A 201 -4.81 -1.45 17.50
C ASP A 201 -5.18 -2.00 18.90
N ASN A 202 -4.48 -3.03 19.38
CA ASN A 202 -4.58 -3.54 20.76
C ASN A 202 -3.83 -2.69 21.80
N GLY A 203 -2.99 -1.75 21.37
CA GLY A 203 -2.20 -0.88 22.25
C GLY A 203 -0.91 -1.50 22.79
N TRP A 204 -0.50 -2.67 22.30
CA TRP A 204 0.66 -3.40 22.81
C TRP A 204 2.01 -2.85 22.31
N LEU A 205 2.02 -2.29 21.11
CA LEU A 205 3.16 -1.55 20.59
C LEU A 205 2.71 -0.20 20.02
N PRO A 206 3.57 0.83 20.11
CA PRO A 206 3.21 2.15 19.61
C PRO A 206 3.12 2.17 18.08
N LYS A 207 2.29 3.08 17.55
CA LYS A 207 1.97 3.15 16.12
C LYS A 207 3.19 3.39 15.21
N ASN A 208 4.28 3.98 15.72
CA ASN A 208 5.53 4.13 14.98
C ASN A 208 6.27 2.79 14.73
N ARG A 209 5.85 1.70 15.37
CA ARG A 209 6.34 0.33 15.10
C ARG A 209 5.51 -0.40 14.04
N GLN A 210 4.39 0.19 13.59
CA GLN A 210 3.47 -0.45 12.66
C GLN A 210 4.05 -0.47 11.24
N VAL A 211 4.10 -1.65 10.63
CA VAL A 211 4.41 -1.85 9.21
C VAL A 211 3.12 -2.02 8.41
N GLY A 212 3.08 -1.46 7.19
CA GLY A 212 1.97 -1.63 6.25
C GLY A 212 1.47 -0.31 5.66
N GLN A 213 0.45 -0.40 4.81
CA GLN A 213 -0.17 0.71 4.07
C GLN A 213 -0.60 1.89 4.95
N SER A 214 -1.04 1.63 6.19
CA SER A 214 -1.41 2.68 7.17
C SER A 214 -0.38 2.89 8.28
N GLY A 215 0.77 2.22 8.17
CA GLY A 215 1.94 2.35 9.03
C GLY A 215 3.12 2.90 8.24
N LYS A 216 4.33 2.45 8.57
CA LYS A 216 5.55 2.75 7.81
C LYS A 216 5.77 1.71 6.71
N VAL A 217 6.29 2.18 5.59
CA VAL A 217 6.86 1.33 4.53
C VAL A 217 8.34 1.14 4.85
N VAL A 218 8.83 -0.08 4.80
CA VAL A 218 10.19 -0.47 5.18
C VAL A 218 10.82 -1.32 4.08
N THR A 219 12.13 -1.19 3.91
CA THR A 219 12.93 -1.94 2.92
C THR A 219 14.21 -2.46 3.59
N PRO A 220 14.10 -3.33 4.62
CA PRO A 220 15.27 -3.90 5.28
C PRO A 220 15.96 -4.95 4.39
N ASP A 221 17.21 -5.28 4.72
CA ASP A 221 17.90 -6.45 4.15
C ASP A 221 17.17 -7.74 4.54
N ILE A 222 16.67 -7.83 5.78
CA ILE A 222 15.95 -9.02 6.29
C ILE A 222 14.68 -8.61 7.05
N TYR A 223 13.55 -9.21 6.69
CA TYR A 223 12.27 -9.07 7.37
C TYR A 223 11.78 -10.42 7.91
N ILE A 224 11.67 -10.56 9.24
CA ILE A 224 11.17 -11.77 9.91
C ILE A 224 9.73 -11.53 10.37
N ALA A 225 8.76 -12.11 9.67
CA ALA A 225 7.34 -12.03 9.96
C ALA A 225 6.87 -13.17 10.88
N ILE A 226 6.56 -12.85 12.13
CA ILE A 226 6.21 -13.83 13.18
C ILE A 226 4.72 -13.73 13.50
N GLY A 227 3.95 -14.77 13.19
CA GLY A 227 2.50 -14.80 13.45
C GLY A 227 1.71 -13.78 12.61
N ILE A 228 2.21 -13.41 11.42
CA ILE A 228 1.59 -12.46 10.49
C ILE A 228 0.97 -13.23 9.34
N SER A 229 -0.28 -12.91 8.98
CA SER A 229 -1.00 -13.63 7.91
C SER A 229 -0.63 -13.16 6.50
N GLY A 230 -0.04 -11.98 6.33
CA GLY A 230 0.28 -11.42 5.01
C GLY A 230 -0.90 -10.76 4.31
N ALA A 231 -1.78 -10.07 5.05
CA ALA A 231 -2.81 -9.25 4.40
C ALA A 231 -2.16 -8.19 3.48
N VAL A 232 -2.80 -7.89 2.34
CA VAL A 232 -2.29 -6.94 1.33
C VAL A 232 -1.83 -5.62 1.95
N GLN A 233 -2.56 -5.12 2.95
CA GLN A 233 -2.20 -3.89 3.65
C GLN A 233 -0.88 -4.01 4.42
N HIS A 234 -0.57 -5.17 5.02
CA HIS A 234 0.72 -5.39 5.68
C HIS A 234 1.83 -5.55 4.64
N VAL A 235 1.60 -6.39 3.64
CA VAL A 235 2.55 -6.70 2.56
C VAL A 235 2.97 -5.43 1.81
N ALA A 236 2.03 -4.52 1.54
CA ALA A 236 2.34 -3.24 0.87
C ALA A 236 3.41 -2.41 1.60
N GLY A 237 3.60 -2.61 2.91
CA GLY A 237 4.63 -1.93 3.69
C GLY A 237 5.96 -2.66 3.81
N MET A 238 6.07 -3.93 3.40
CA MET A 238 7.28 -4.74 3.60
C MET A 238 7.74 -5.56 2.40
N LYS A 239 6.97 -5.58 1.29
CA LYS A 239 7.32 -6.32 0.08
C LYS A 239 8.64 -5.88 -0.59
N GLY A 240 9.18 -4.73 -0.18
CA GLY A 240 10.48 -4.24 -0.64
C GLY A 240 11.67 -4.72 0.19
N ALA A 241 11.48 -5.65 1.14
CA ALA A 241 12.58 -6.29 1.85
C ALA A 241 13.35 -7.25 0.93
N ASP A 242 14.68 -7.32 1.06
CA ASP A 242 15.51 -8.20 0.23
C ASP A 242 15.35 -9.69 0.56
N THR A 243 15.10 -10.01 1.83
CA THR A 243 14.83 -11.38 2.29
C THR A 243 13.69 -11.41 3.30
N ILE A 244 12.67 -12.21 3.02
CA ILE A 244 11.48 -12.37 3.86
C ILE A 244 11.47 -13.78 4.48
N VAL A 245 11.47 -13.83 5.82
CA VAL A 245 11.28 -15.06 6.60
C VAL A 245 9.91 -15.03 7.26
N ALA A 246 9.09 -16.07 7.10
CA ALA A 246 7.76 -16.14 7.69
C ALA A 246 7.61 -17.34 8.63
N ILE A 247 7.06 -17.10 9.83
CA ILE A 247 6.73 -18.12 10.83
C ILE A 247 5.24 -18.02 11.13
N ASN A 248 4.45 -19.03 10.74
CA ASN A 248 3.01 -19.05 10.93
C ASN A 248 2.47 -20.49 10.94
N THR A 249 1.61 -20.81 11.90
CA THR A 249 0.98 -22.14 12.00
C THR A 249 0.06 -22.47 10.82
N ASP A 250 -0.55 -21.46 10.18
CA ASP A 250 -1.37 -21.64 8.99
C ASP A 250 -0.49 -21.72 7.73
N ALA A 251 -0.20 -22.95 7.27
CA ALA A 251 0.55 -23.22 6.04
C ALA A 251 -0.09 -22.62 4.76
N SER A 252 -1.34 -22.12 4.84
CA SER A 252 -2.04 -21.43 3.74
C SER A 252 -2.04 -19.91 3.88
N ALA A 253 -1.28 -19.35 4.82
CA ALA A 253 -1.20 -17.91 5.03
C ALA A 253 -0.57 -17.21 3.81
N PRO A 254 -1.21 -16.14 3.27
CA PRO A 254 -0.68 -15.38 2.12
C PRO A 254 0.73 -14.81 2.29
N ILE A 255 1.23 -14.66 3.51
CA ILE A 255 2.62 -14.22 3.74
C ILE A 255 3.64 -15.16 3.08
N TYR A 256 3.31 -16.44 2.92
CA TYR A 256 4.19 -17.42 2.29
C TYR A 256 4.34 -17.22 0.77
N ASP A 257 3.42 -16.50 0.12
CA ASP A 257 3.53 -16.20 -1.30
C ASP A 257 4.67 -15.20 -1.59
N LEU A 258 5.09 -14.44 -0.59
CA LEU A 258 6.23 -13.51 -0.67
C LEU A 258 7.46 -13.96 0.11
N ALA A 259 7.38 -15.01 0.93
CA ALA A 259 8.47 -15.41 1.80
C ALA A 259 9.55 -16.21 1.04
N ASP A 260 10.80 -15.81 1.19
CA ASP A 260 11.95 -16.61 0.73
C ASP A 260 12.13 -17.87 1.59
N TYR A 261 11.81 -17.76 2.89
CA TYR A 261 11.86 -18.86 3.85
C TYR A 261 10.58 -18.92 4.67
N GLY A 262 9.91 -20.07 4.68
CA GLY A 262 8.67 -20.28 5.45
C GLY A 262 8.79 -21.42 6.47
N VAL A 263 8.33 -21.18 7.69
CA VAL A 263 8.22 -22.17 8.78
C VAL A 263 6.76 -22.30 9.20
N ALA A 264 6.11 -23.37 8.71
CA ALA A 264 4.73 -23.69 9.05
C ALA A 264 4.62 -24.44 10.38
N ASP A 265 4.90 -23.73 11.48
CA ASP A 265 4.89 -24.29 12.84
C ASP A 265 4.54 -23.23 13.89
N ASP A 266 4.42 -23.65 15.15
CA ASP A 266 4.12 -22.77 16.27
C ASP A 266 5.29 -21.81 16.56
N LEU A 267 5.01 -20.50 16.62
CA LEU A 267 6.02 -19.49 16.93
C LEU A 267 6.60 -19.69 18.34
N PHE A 268 5.83 -20.25 19.28
CA PHE A 268 6.28 -20.51 20.64
C PHE A 268 7.28 -21.65 20.74
N ASP A 269 7.39 -22.49 19.71
CA ASP A 269 8.44 -23.50 19.58
C ASP A 269 9.61 -22.99 18.72
N VAL A 270 9.30 -22.31 17.61
CA VAL A 270 10.30 -21.86 16.64
C VAL A 270 11.15 -20.70 17.16
N VAL A 271 10.53 -19.67 17.75
CA VAL A 271 11.25 -18.46 18.17
C VAL A 271 12.26 -18.75 19.28
N PRO A 272 11.95 -19.53 20.34
CA PRO A 272 12.95 -19.92 21.32
C PRO A 272 14.13 -20.69 20.71
N ALA A 273 13.86 -21.63 19.80
CA ALA A 273 14.91 -22.39 19.12
C ALA A 273 15.83 -21.49 18.28
N LEU A 274 15.27 -20.47 17.61
CA LEU A 274 16.07 -19.47 16.89
C LEU A 274 16.94 -18.65 17.87
N ILE A 275 16.37 -18.19 18.99
CA ILE A 275 17.12 -17.44 20.01
C ILE A 275 18.33 -18.27 20.48
N GLU A 276 18.13 -19.54 20.82
CA GLU A 276 19.21 -20.43 21.27
C GLU A 276 20.28 -20.65 20.20
N GLU A 277 19.88 -20.87 18.94
CA GLU A 277 20.81 -21.07 17.82
C GLU A 277 21.71 -19.85 17.57
N PHE A 278 21.15 -18.64 17.75
CA PHE A 278 21.91 -17.39 17.68
C PHE A 278 22.62 -17.01 18.98
N GLY A 279 22.63 -17.89 19.98
CA GLY A 279 23.40 -17.75 21.22
C GLY A 279 22.73 -16.87 22.28
N GLY A 280 21.44 -16.57 22.14
CA GLY A 280 20.62 -15.92 23.15
C GLY A 280 20.02 -16.91 24.16
N GLU A 281 19.26 -16.39 25.12
CA GLU A 281 18.51 -17.18 26.11
C GLU A 281 17.03 -16.78 26.03
N PRO A 282 16.12 -17.70 25.68
CA PRO A 282 14.70 -17.36 25.53
C PRO A 282 14.07 -17.04 26.89
N PRO A 283 13.16 -16.05 26.95
CA PRO A 283 12.45 -15.75 28.18
C PRO A 283 11.55 -16.91 28.60
N ALA A 284 11.36 -17.08 29.91
CA ALA A 284 10.34 -17.97 30.43
C ALA A 284 8.96 -17.31 30.27
N LEU A 285 8.17 -17.80 29.32
CA LEU A 285 6.76 -17.43 29.14
C LEU A 285 5.85 -18.23 30.08
#